data_AF-A0A067MXV0-F1
#
_entry.id   AF-A0A067MXV0-F1
#
_cell.length_a   1.000
_cell.length_b   1.000
_cell.length_c   1.000
_cell.angle_alpha   90.00
_cell.angle_beta   90.00
_cell.angle_gamma   90.00
#
_symmetry.space_group_name_H-M   'P 1'
#
loop_
_entity.id
_entity.type
_entity.pdbx_description
1 polymer ?
#
loop_
_entity_poly.entity_id
_entity_poly.type
_entity_poly.pdbx_seq_one_letter_code
_entity_poly.pdbx_strand_id
1 'polypeptide(L)'
;MLPPLYGELKDIESKLPQHNLSLPFPEGRDGRYVRFENQMWGTGLNNQLEEILVLSHLAHLSNRAYIFNNYTWDLVSKGPYVYDNGRPRASVMPLTAFISGPTAGGSWAPNDPAPRSISAEWWETVCSYEKRLLLNTTRENESMGLAPNVTGSILIAHWAERLKNLDHGCVAIAGIAPSIVDIMFFVSNRVTSLFPTMSTSPVITRFAWSSIVRSAVIANYPLLLPGASPEPGSELSVIPGLVAVHLRRGDYEKHCKEILAPDASMYMGWNRIDGLPDTFTPPLGAGKGTLTPEAWDVYSRHCWPSVEQIKERLRVVRSDDPTLTRVFALTNGKPEWISAVKKALLDDGWEDVVTTLDLNITWEQSGVANAIDMEIAARAQTFVGNGVCQLIATCIVVYSELKPS
;
A
#
# COMPACT_ATOMS: atom_id res chain seq x y z
N MET A 1 -20.45 16.77 -4.56
CA MET A 1 -19.19 17.49 -4.28
C MET A 1 -18.08 16.77 -5.03
N LEU A 2 -17.19 17.50 -5.72
CA LEU A 2 -16.07 16.89 -6.45
C LEU A 2 -14.90 16.59 -5.50
N PRO A 3 -14.10 15.54 -5.74
CA PRO A 3 -12.93 15.20 -4.92
C PRO A 3 -11.84 16.29 -4.92
N PRO A 4 -10.97 16.33 -3.90
CA PRO A 4 -9.80 17.20 -3.88
C PRO A 4 -8.76 16.82 -4.94
N LEU A 5 -8.11 17.84 -5.52
CA LEU A 5 -7.00 17.70 -6.48
C LEU A 5 -5.64 18.07 -5.86
N TYR A 6 -5.63 18.63 -4.64
CA TYR A 6 -4.43 18.95 -3.86
C TYR A 6 -3.41 19.85 -4.59
N GLY A 7 -3.88 20.92 -5.23
CA GLY A 7 -3.00 21.88 -5.93
C GLY A 7 -1.93 22.49 -5.02
N GLU A 8 -2.26 22.79 -3.77
CA GLU A 8 -1.29 23.34 -2.80
C GLU A 8 -0.15 22.35 -2.48
N LEU A 9 -0.45 21.05 -2.40
CA LEU A 9 0.59 20.03 -2.22
C LEU A 9 1.51 19.95 -3.43
N LYS A 10 0.98 20.14 -4.64
CA LYS A 10 1.80 20.21 -5.86
C LYS A 10 2.77 21.39 -5.84
N ASP A 11 2.33 22.53 -5.33
CA ASP A 11 3.20 23.70 -5.16
C ASP A 11 4.30 23.46 -4.11
N ILE A 12 3.99 22.72 -3.04
CA ILE A 12 4.97 22.32 -2.03
C ILE A 12 5.97 21.30 -2.59
N GLU A 13 5.49 20.28 -3.31
CA GLU A 13 6.33 19.28 -3.98
C GLU A 13 7.35 19.94 -4.91
N SER A 14 6.95 20.96 -5.67
CA SER A 14 7.85 21.69 -6.59
C SER A 14 9.00 22.45 -5.92
N LYS A 15 8.94 22.62 -4.59
CA LYS A 15 9.90 23.37 -3.78
C LYS A 15 10.67 22.47 -2.82
N LEU A 16 10.64 21.15 -3.03
CA LEU A 16 11.39 20.21 -2.20
C LEU A 16 12.89 20.58 -2.22
N PRO A 17 13.63 20.48 -1.09
CA PRO A 17 15.01 20.97 -1.02
C PRO A 17 15.97 20.33 -2.04
N GLN A 18 15.70 19.08 -2.42
CA GLN A 18 16.43 18.32 -3.43
C GLN A 18 16.11 18.75 -4.88
N HIS A 19 15.09 19.60 -5.09
CA HIS A 19 14.75 20.18 -6.39
C HIS A 19 15.63 21.40 -6.67
N ASN A 20 16.94 21.17 -6.68
CA ASN A 20 17.94 22.21 -6.88
C ASN A 20 19.11 21.65 -7.69
N LEU A 21 19.32 22.21 -8.89
CA LEU A 21 20.37 21.77 -9.82
C LEU A 21 21.80 22.02 -9.29
N SER A 22 21.97 22.89 -8.30
CA SER A 22 23.28 23.27 -7.75
C SER A 22 23.76 22.36 -6.62
N LEU A 23 22.96 21.35 -6.24
CA LEU A 23 23.37 20.38 -5.23
C LEU A 23 24.54 19.52 -5.72
N PRO A 24 25.43 19.11 -4.81
CA PRO A 24 26.52 18.20 -5.16
C PRO A 24 25.99 16.80 -5.48
N PHE A 25 26.80 16.05 -6.21
CA PHE A 25 26.60 14.61 -6.39
C PHE A 25 26.42 13.90 -5.02
N PRO A 26 25.48 12.94 -4.88
CA PRO A 26 24.69 12.28 -5.93
C PRO A 26 23.36 12.97 -6.30
N GLU A 27 23.14 14.22 -5.89
CA GLU A 27 21.98 15.04 -6.26
C GLU A 27 22.36 16.11 -7.30
N GLY A 28 21.42 17.01 -7.61
CA GLY A 28 21.64 18.14 -8.51
C GLY A 28 21.76 17.74 -9.98
N ARG A 29 22.35 18.64 -10.79
CA ARG A 29 22.43 18.49 -12.25
C ARG A 29 23.09 17.18 -12.71
N ASP A 30 24.08 16.72 -11.95
CA ASP A 30 24.88 15.53 -12.25
C ASP A 30 24.50 14.35 -11.33
N GLY A 31 23.32 14.41 -10.72
CA GLY A 31 22.84 13.40 -9.80
C GLY A 31 22.51 12.06 -10.45
N ARG A 32 22.26 11.06 -9.60
CA ARG A 32 21.88 9.70 -10.02
C ARG A 32 20.40 9.46 -9.76
N TYR A 33 19.66 9.15 -10.80
CA TYR A 33 18.22 9.10 -10.81
C TYR A 33 17.73 7.82 -11.51
N VAL A 34 16.60 7.28 -11.07
CA VAL A 34 15.90 6.20 -11.77
C VAL A 34 14.39 6.42 -11.79
N ARG A 35 13.84 6.57 -13.00
CA ARG A 35 12.39 6.66 -13.22
C ARG A 35 11.83 5.33 -13.71
N PHE A 36 10.69 4.94 -13.16
CA PHE A 36 9.91 3.82 -13.65
C PHE A 36 8.70 4.36 -14.40
N GLU A 37 8.79 4.47 -15.73
CA GLU A 37 7.72 5.05 -16.55
C GLU A 37 6.56 4.06 -16.77
N ASN A 38 6.77 2.79 -16.46
CA ASN A 38 5.81 1.69 -16.56
C ASN A 38 5.18 1.31 -15.21
N GLN A 39 5.27 2.19 -14.20
CA GLN A 39 4.60 2.01 -12.93
C GLN A 39 3.07 1.92 -13.12
N MET A 40 2.41 1.08 -12.31
CA MET A 40 0.98 0.83 -12.32
C MET A 40 0.17 2.11 -12.08
N TRP A 41 -0.95 2.20 -12.78
CA TRP A 41 -1.99 3.21 -12.63
C TRP A 41 -3.36 2.54 -12.83
N GLY A 42 -4.45 3.25 -12.56
CA GLY A 42 -5.82 2.73 -12.76
C GLY A 42 -6.22 1.59 -11.83
N THR A 43 -5.50 1.44 -10.73
CA THR A 43 -5.80 0.45 -9.67
C THR A 43 -5.87 1.15 -8.31
N GLY A 44 -6.40 0.44 -7.30
CA GLY A 44 -6.48 0.91 -5.92
C GLY A 44 -5.12 1.34 -5.35
N LEU A 45 -5.15 2.26 -4.38
CA LEU A 45 -3.96 2.77 -3.68
C LEU A 45 -2.97 1.66 -3.30
N ASN A 46 -3.45 0.56 -2.73
CA ASN A 46 -2.59 -0.51 -2.22
C ASN A 46 -1.74 -1.16 -3.30
N ASN A 47 -2.34 -1.40 -4.47
CA ASN A 47 -1.63 -2.03 -5.59
C ASN A 47 -0.50 -1.12 -6.09
N GLN A 48 -0.76 0.19 -6.18
CA GLN A 48 0.24 1.16 -6.57
C GLN A 48 1.28 1.36 -5.46
N LEU A 49 0.86 1.40 -4.19
CA LEU A 49 1.73 1.66 -3.05
C LEU A 49 2.74 0.52 -2.84
N GLU A 50 2.35 -0.74 -3.02
CA GLU A 50 3.28 -1.88 -2.95
C GLU A 50 4.38 -1.79 -4.01
N GLU A 51 4.00 -1.48 -5.26
CA GLU A 51 4.96 -1.28 -6.33
C GLU A 51 5.87 -0.09 -6.03
N ILE A 52 5.30 1.06 -5.63
CA ILE A 52 6.03 2.27 -5.27
C ILE A 52 7.08 1.97 -4.19
N LEU A 53 6.72 1.24 -3.13
CA LEU A 53 7.65 0.92 -2.05
C LEU A 53 8.77 -0.03 -2.49
N VAL A 54 8.46 -1.06 -3.29
CA VAL A 54 9.49 -1.97 -3.81
C VAL A 54 10.42 -1.27 -4.81
N LEU A 55 9.88 -0.41 -5.69
CA LEU A 55 10.68 0.36 -6.65
C LEU A 55 11.52 1.44 -5.96
N SER A 56 11.02 2.05 -4.89
CA SER A 56 11.79 2.97 -4.04
C SER A 56 12.93 2.24 -3.33
N HIS A 57 12.68 1.03 -2.82
CA HIS A 57 13.72 0.19 -2.23
C HIS A 57 14.79 -0.21 -3.26
N LEU A 58 14.37 -0.59 -4.48
CA LEU A 58 15.28 -0.87 -5.59
C LEU A 58 16.15 0.36 -5.93
N ALA A 59 15.55 1.55 -6.00
CA ALA A 59 16.29 2.79 -6.25
C ALA A 59 17.32 3.06 -5.14
N HIS A 60 16.93 2.90 -3.87
CA HIS A 60 17.81 3.03 -2.70
C HIS A 60 18.99 2.06 -2.78
N LEU A 61 18.75 0.77 -3.01
CA LEU A 61 19.80 -0.26 -3.18
C LEU A 61 20.76 0.05 -4.34
N SER A 62 20.27 0.71 -5.39
CA SER A 62 21.07 1.09 -6.56
C SER A 62 21.87 2.39 -6.38
N ASN A 63 21.74 3.06 -5.22
CA ASN A 63 22.28 4.39 -4.95
C ASN A 63 21.80 5.43 -6.00
N ARG A 64 20.49 5.43 -6.24
CA ARG A 64 19.80 6.35 -7.16
C ARG A 64 18.57 6.93 -6.50
N ALA A 65 18.26 8.17 -6.85
CA ALA A 65 17.07 8.85 -6.39
C ALA A 65 15.87 8.26 -7.11
N TYR A 66 14.91 7.78 -6.33
CA TYR A 66 13.63 7.35 -6.85
C TYR A 66 12.86 8.54 -7.40
N ILE A 67 12.33 8.39 -8.61
CA ILE A 67 11.44 9.39 -9.21
C ILE A 67 10.01 9.01 -8.87
N PHE A 68 9.42 9.69 -7.88
CA PHE A 68 8.08 9.38 -7.46
C PHE A 68 7.04 9.98 -8.40
N ASN A 69 6.14 9.11 -8.85
CA ASN A 69 5.00 9.50 -9.67
C ASN A 69 3.80 9.88 -8.78
N ASN A 70 2.85 10.58 -9.37
CA ASN A 70 1.54 10.78 -8.78
C ASN A 70 0.78 9.47 -8.64
N TYR A 71 -0.04 9.35 -7.60
CA TYR A 71 -1.09 8.34 -7.59
C TYR A 71 -2.06 8.63 -8.73
N THR A 72 -2.18 7.70 -9.66
CA THR A 72 -2.92 7.95 -10.90
C THR A 72 -3.99 6.89 -11.11
N TRP A 73 -5.24 7.33 -11.19
CA TRP A 73 -6.38 6.49 -11.54
C TRP A 73 -6.62 6.46 -13.04
N ASP A 74 -6.39 7.57 -13.73
CA ASP A 74 -6.64 7.62 -15.17
C ASP A 74 -5.63 8.51 -15.88
N LEU A 75 -4.99 7.93 -16.90
CA LEU A 75 -4.10 8.62 -17.83
C LEU A 75 -4.76 8.87 -19.20
N VAL A 76 -5.94 8.29 -19.46
CA VAL A 76 -6.52 8.24 -20.81
C VAL A 76 -7.42 9.44 -21.06
N SER A 77 -8.34 9.75 -20.15
CA SER A 77 -9.34 10.81 -20.36
C SER A 77 -8.74 12.22 -20.27
N LYS A 78 -7.56 12.36 -19.64
CA LYS A 78 -6.85 13.63 -19.39
C LYS A 78 -7.66 14.68 -18.60
N GLY A 79 -8.85 14.33 -18.11
CA GLY A 79 -9.68 15.20 -17.29
C GLY A 79 -9.25 15.15 -15.81
N PRO A 80 -9.61 16.17 -15.00
CA PRO A 80 -9.29 16.18 -13.57
C PRO A 80 -10.06 15.13 -12.76
N TYR A 81 -11.18 14.62 -13.31
CA TYR A 81 -12.03 13.65 -12.65
C TYR A 81 -12.47 12.52 -13.59
N VAL A 82 -12.69 11.36 -12.99
CA VAL A 82 -13.30 10.17 -13.59
C VAL A 82 -14.42 9.64 -12.70
N TYR A 83 -15.30 8.81 -13.27
CA TYR A 83 -16.38 8.17 -12.52
C TYR A 83 -16.06 6.70 -12.28
N ASP A 84 -15.99 6.33 -11.01
CA ASP A 84 -15.77 4.98 -10.52
C ASP A 84 -17.04 4.53 -9.78
N ASN A 85 -17.74 3.53 -10.32
CA ASN A 85 -19.03 3.05 -9.80
C ASN A 85 -20.05 4.18 -9.53
N GLY A 86 -20.12 5.15 -10.45
CA GLY A 86 -21.02 6.29 -10.36
C GLY A 86 -20.60 7.37 -9.37
N ARG A 87 -19.43 7.27 -8.74
CA ARG A 87 -18.87 8.29 -7.84
C ARG A 87 -17.70 9.01 -8.50
N PRO A 88 -17.61 10.35 -8.41
CA PRO A 88 -16.47 11.07 -8.94
C PRO A 88 -15.20 10.75 -8.13
N ARG A 89 -14.08 10.63 -8.83
CA ARG A 89 -12.73 10.41 -8.30
C ARG A 89 -11.76 11.37 -9.00
N ALA A 90 -10.76 11.89 -8.28
CA ALA A 90 -9.66 12.61 -8.90
C ALA A 90 -8.84 11.67 -9.80
N SER A 91 -8.59 12.06 -11.05
CA SER A 91 -7.82 11.23 -11.99
C SER A 91 -6.37 11.08 -11.57
N VAL A 92 -5.81 12.12 -10.95
CA VAL A 92 -4.42 12.21 -10.50
C VAL A 92 -4.40 12.89 -9.13
N MET A 93 -3.61 12.37 -8.21
CA MET A 93 -3.33 12.99 -6.91
C MET A 93 -1.82 12.95 -6.63
N PRO A 94 -1.24 14.01 -6.03
CA PRO A 94 0.15 13.97 -5.59
C PRO A 94 0.38 12.81 -4.63
N LEU A 95 1.52 12.13 -4.74
CA LEU A 95 1.87 11.05 -3.81
C LEU A 95 2.00 11.59 -2.37
N THR A 96 2.41 12.85 -2.22
CA THR A 96 2.48 13.54 -0.92
C THR A 96 1.13 13.74 -0.23
N ALA A 97 0.01 13.60 -0.95
CA ALA A 97 -1.31 13.53 -0.31
C ALA A 97 -1.44 12.30 0.59
N PHE A 98 -0.78 11.19 0.21
CA PHE A 98 -0.84 9.93 0.96
C PHE A 98 0.33 9.80 1.94
N ILE A 99 1.57 9.98 1.49
CA ILE A 99 2.76 9.64 2.28
C ILE A 99 3.76 10.79 2.33
N SER A 100 4.57 10.88 3.38
CA SER A 100 5.57 11.95 3.60
C SER A 100 6.99 11.43 3.84
N GLY A 101 7.18 10.09 3.85
CA GLY A 101 8.49 9.46 3.99
C GLY A 101 9.43 9.66 2.80
N PRO A 102 10.65 9.08 2.84
CA PRO A 102 11.65 9.26 1.78
C PRO A 102 11.20 8.93 0.36
N THR A 103 10.28 7.96 0.24
CA THR A 103 9.64 7.58 -1.03
C THR A 103 8.98 8.76 -1.75
N ALA A 104 8.39 9.71 -0.99
CA ALA A 104 7.75 10.91 -1.53
C ALA A 104 8.59 12.18 -1.32
N GLY A 105 9.92 12.03 -1.25
CA GLY A 105 10.86 13.15 -1.13
C GLY A 105 11.15 13.61 0.30
N GLY A 106 10.68 12.88 1.31
CA GLY A 106 11.11 13.06 2.70
C GLY A 106 12.60 12.77 2.91
N SER A 107 13.11 13.07 4.11
CA SER A 107 14.53 12.87 4.42
C SER A 107 14.86 11.42 4.77
N TRP A 108 15.96 10.92 4.22
CA TRP A 108 16.60 9.68 4.68
C TRP A 108 17.11 9.80 6.13
N ALA A 109 17.68 8.72 6.65
CA ALA A 109 18.40 8.77 7.91
C ALA A 109 19.64 9.68 7.78
N PRO A 110 20.12 10.29 8.88
CA PRO A 110 21.39 11.00 8.86
C PRO A 110 22.52 10.13 8.30
N ASN A 111 23.32 10.68 7.39
CA ASN A 111 24.43 10.00 6.71
C ASN A 111 24.03 8.84 5.78
N ASP A 112 22.74 8.69 5.43
CA ASP A 112 22.36 7.79 4.34
C ASP A 112 22.98 8.31 3.02
N PRO A 113 23.74 7.47 2.29
CA PRO A 113 24.42 7.89 1.08
C PRO A 113 23.48 8.03 -0.14
N ALA A 114 22.25 7.51 -0.06
CA ALA A 114 21.32 7.56 -1.18
C ALA A 114 20.82 9.00 -1.43
N PRO A 115 20.79 9.47 -2.69
CA PRO A 115 20.18 10.77 -3.02
C PRO A 115 18.67 10.76 -2.73
N ARG A 116 18.10 11.91 -2.37
CA ARG A 116 16.66 12.02 -2.05
C ARG A 116 15.80 11.88 -3.29
N SER A 117 14.64 11.25 -3.11
CA SER A 117 13.64 11.09 -4.16
C SER A 117 13.16 12.45 -4.68
N ILE A 118 12.94 12.56 -5.98
CA ILE A 118 12.42 13.79 -6.62
C ILE A 118 11.11 13.49 -7.34
N SER A 119 10.30 14.52 -7.59
CA SER A 119 9.02 14.33 -8.27
C SER A 119 9.24 14.05 -9.76
N ALA A 120 8.29 13.35 -10.37
CA ALA A 120 8.25 13.15 -11.81
C ALA A 120 8.27 14.47 -12.61
N GLU A 121 7.70 15.54 -12.06
CA GLU A 121 7.76 16.87 -12.67
C GLU A 121 9.18 17.48 -12.60
N TRP A 122 9.90 17.33 -11.48
CA TRP A 122 11.28 17.81 -11.37
C TRP A 122 12.24 16.99 -12.23
N TRP A 123 11.97 15.69 -12.41
CA TRP A 123 12.71 14.83 -13.33
C TRP A 123 12.78 15.41 -14.75
N GLU A 124 11.70 16.01 -15.25
CA GLU A 124 11.68 16.65 -16.58
C GLU A 124 12.68 17.82 -16.67
N THR A 125 13.02 18.44 -15.54
CA THR A 125 13.99 19.54 -15.45
C THR A 125 15.42 19.04 -15.37
N VAL A 126 15.71 18.09 -14.48
CA VAL A 126 17.09 17.60 -14.27
C VAL A 126 17.54 16.62 -15.37
N CYS A 127 16.61 15.80 -15.86
CA CYS A 127 16.83 14.74 -16.84
C CYS A 127 15.97 14.97 -18.10
N SER A 128 16.37 15.91 -18.95
CA SER A 128 15.77 16.13 -20.27
C SER A 128 15.82 14.87 -21.14
N TYR A 129 14.93 14.77 -22.13
CA TYR A 129 14.73 13.54 -22.93
C TYR A 129 16.02 12.98 -23.52
N GLU A 130 16.88 13.83 -24.07
CA GLU A 130 18.17 13.49 -24.66
C GLU A 130 19.23 13.01 -23.65
N LYS A 131 19.05 13.30 -22.35
CA LYS A 131 19.92 12.81 -21.29
C LYS A 131 19.52 11.43 -20.76
N ARG A 132 18.40 10.86 -21.19
CA ARG A 132 17.85 9.64 -20.60
C ARG A 132 18.41 8.40 -21.30
N LEU A 133 18.85 7.44 -20.49
CA LEU A 133 18.99 6.06 -20.96
C LEU A 133 17.73 5.28 -20.64
N LEU A 134 17.10 4.81 -21.71
CA LEU A 134 15.93 3.95 -21.64
C LEU A 134 16.36 2.49 -21.55
N LEU A 135 15.94 1.82 -20.50
CA LEU A 135 16.12 0.39 -20.31
C LEU A 135 14.81 -0.34 -20.60
N ASN A 136 14.88 -1.41 -21.39
CA ASN A 136 13.74 -2.29 -21.65
C ASN A 136 13.84 -3.50 -20.72
N THR A 137 12.85 -3.68 -19.83
CA THR A 137 12.89 -4.73 -18.80
C THR A 137 13.01 -6.14 -19.36
N THR A 138 12.36 -6.45 -20.49
CA THR A 138 12.47 -7.77 -21.14
C THR A 138 13.90 -8.04 -21.56
N ARG A 139 14.54 -7.10 -22.27
CA ARG A 139 15.92 -7.26 -22.74
C ARG A 139 16.94 -7.31 -21.61
N GLU A 140 16.75 -6.49 -20.58
CA GLU A 140 17.62 -6.48 -19.40
C GLU A 140 17.48 -7.77 -18.59
N ASN A 141 16.26 -8.30 -18.44
CA ASN A 141 16.05 -9.59 -17.77
C ASN A 141 16.73 -10.73 -18.54
N GLU A 142 16.61 -10.75 -19.88
CA GLU A 142 17.28 -11.73 -20.74
C GLU A 142 18.81 -11.63 -20.62
N SER A 143 19.38 -10.41 -20.65
CA SER A 143 20.82 -10.20 -20.55
C SER A 143 21.39 -10.58 -19.18
N MET A 144 20.59 -10.42 -18.12
CA MET A 144 20.93 -10.86 -16.76
C MET A 144 20.64 -12.35 -16.49
N GLY A 145 20.06 -13.07 -17.45
CA GLY A 145 19.70 -14.49 -17.30
C GLY A 145 18.58 -14.75 -16.28
N LEU A 146 17.69 -13.77 -16.06
CA LEU A 146 16.61 -13.87 -15.08
C LEU A 146 15.44 -14.71 -15.65
N ALA A 147 15.08 -15.77 -14.92
CA ALA A 147 13.88 -16.55 -15.23
C ALA A 147 12.59 -15.74 -14.93
N PRO A 148 11.49 -15.95 -15.68
CA PRO A 148 10.25 -15.18 -15.49
C PRO A 148 9.65 -15.24 -14.07
N ASN A 149 9.83 -16.35 -13.37
CA ASN A 149 9.25 -16.62 -12.05
C ASN A 149 10.28 -16.59 -10.91
N VAL A 150 11.46 -16.00 -11.14
CA VAL A 150 12.51 -15.89 -10.13
C VAL A 150 12.01 -15.18 -8.87
N THR A 151 12.56 -15.53 -7.70
CA THR A 151 12.18 -14.92 -6.43
C THR A 151 12.43 -13.41 -6.43
N GLY A 152 11.67 -12.67 -5.62
CA GLY A 152 11.82 -11.23 -5.48
C GLY A 152 13.21 -10.80 -5.04
N SER A 153 13.83 -11.50 -4.08
CA SER A 153 15.19 -11.18 -3.63
C SER A 153 16.23 -11.24 -4.75
N ILE A 154 16.17 -12.26 -5.61
CA ILE A 154 17.08 -12.38 -6.76
C ILE A 154 16.76 -11.31 -7.81
N LEU A 155 15.47 -11.11 -8.12
CA LEU A 155 15.05 -10.10 -9.09
C LEU A 155 15.55 -8.70 -8.73
N ILE A 156 15.27 -8.26 -7.51
CA ILE A 156 15.65 -6.92 -7.03
C ILE A 156 17.16 -6.80 -6.87
N ALA A 157 17.87 -7.84 -6.41
CA ALA A 157 19.33 -7.79 -6.32
C ALA A 157 20.00 -7.60 -7.69
N HIS A 158 19.56 -8.34 -8.72
CA HIS A 158 20.09 -8.20 -10.07
C HIS A 158 19.79 -6.82 -10.67
N TRP A 159 18.56 -6.33 -10.52
CA TRP A 159 18.21 -4.97 -10.98
C TRP A 159 18.95 -3.88 -10.22
N ALA A 160 19.14 -4.03 -8.90
CA ALA A 160 19.89 -3.08 -8.09
C ALA A 160 21.35 -3.00 -8.56
N GLU A 161 22.00 -4.15 -8.75
CA GLU A 161 23.38 -4.23 -9.24
C GLU A 161 23.49 -3.64 -10.66
N ARG A 162 22.56 -3.98 -11.55
CA ARG A 162 22.50 -3.45 -12.91
C ARG A 162 22.41 -1.92 -12.92
N LEU A 163 21.49 -1.36 -12.14
CA LEU A 163 21.29 0.09 -12.04
C LEU A 163 22.47 0.79 -11.36
N LYS A 164 23.05 0.16 -10.32
CA LYS A 164 24.19 0.69 -9.57
C LYS A 164 25.44 0.79 -10.43
N ASN A 165 25.67 -0.14 -11.35
CA ASN A 165 26.84 -0.19 -12.21
C ASN A 165 26.73 0.65 -13.49
N LEU A 166 25.57 1.27 -13.73
CA LEU A 166 25.43 2.24 -14.82
C LEU A 166 26.09 3.57 -14.45
N ASP A 167 27.03 4.02 -15.27
CA ASP A 167 27.69 5.34 -15.16
C ASP A 167 26.74 6.51 -15.53
N HIS A 168 25.55 6.20 -16.06
CA HIS A 168 24.61 7.22 -16.48
C HIS A 168 23.75 7.75 -15.32
N GLY A 169 23.72 9.07 -15.15
CA GLY A 169 22.92 9.74 -14.13
C GLY A 169 21.41 9.55 -14.31
N CYS A 170 20.88 9.81 -15.51
CA CYS A 170 19.44 9.76 -15.80
C CYS A 170 19.04 8.43 -16.46
N VAL A 171 18.51 7.50 -15.66
CA VAL A 171 18.01 6.20 -16.17
C VAL A 171 16.49 6.15 -16.08
N ALA A 172 15.84 5.67 -17.13
CA ALA A 172 14.40 5.40 -17.11
C ALA A 172 14.11 3.98 -17.59
N ILE A 173 13.22 3.29 -16.87
CA ILE A 173 12.63 2.03 -17.30
C ILE A 173 11.49 2.37 -18.26
N ALA A 174 11.61 1.89 -19.50
CA ALA A 174 10.76 2.30 -20.61
C ALA A 174 9.27 1.99 -20.35
N GLY A 175 8.40 2.99 -20.54
CA GLY A 175 6.96 2.87 -20.30
C GLY A 175 6.24 1.77 -21.11
N ILE A 176 6.79 1.41 -22.27
CA ILE A 176 6.24 0.35 -23.14
C ILE A 176 6.65 -1.07 -22.71
N ALA A 177 7.61 -1.21 -21.80
CA ALA A 177 8.11 -2.49 -21.34
C ALA A 177 7.33 -2.96 -20.10
N PRO A 178 7.23 -4.27 -19.84
CA PRO A 178 6.61 -4.78 -18.60
C PRO A 178 7.24 -4.19 -17.34
N SER A 179 6.47 -3.98 -16.27
CA SER A 179 7.03 -3.57 -14.97
C SER A 179 8.03 -4.60 -14.45
N ILE A 180 9.02 -4.15 -13.67
CA ILE A 180 9.95 -5.05 -12.97
C ILE A 180 9.17 -5.90 -11.95
N VAL A 181 8.21 -5.28 -11.25
CA VAL A 181 7.38 -5.93 -10.23
C VAL A 181 5.91 -5.62 -10.51
N ASP A 182 5.30 -6.43 -11.38
CA ASP A 182 3.91 -6.27 -11.80
C ASP A 182 2.89 -6.84 -10.78
N ILE A 183 1.60 -6.77 -11.11
CA ILE A 183 0.55 -7.31 -10.23
C ILE A 183 0.73 -8.81 -9.94
N MET A 184 1.25 -9.58 -10.90
CA MET A 184 1.48 -11.02 -10.73
C MET A 184 2.59 -11.30 -9.73
N PHE A 185 3.59 -10.41 -9.65
CA PHE A 185 4.59 -10.44 -8.60
C PHE A 185 3.96 -10.34 -7.22
N PHE A 186 3.05 -9.37 -7.00
CA PHE A 186 2.43 -9.10 -5.70
C PHE A 186 1.37 -10.11 -5.25
N VAL A 187 0.67 -10.78 -6.17
CA VAL A 187 -0.28 -11.85 -5.79
C VAL A 187 0.40 -13.21 -5.56
N SER A 188 1.66 -13.36 -5.96
CA SER A 188 2.45 -14.59 -5.79
C SER A 188 3.26 -14.62 -4.48
N ASN A 189 3.94 -15.73 -4.20
CA ASN A 189 4.94 -15.79 -3.12
C ASN A 189 6.30 -15.18 -3.50
N ARG A 190 6.49 -14.69 -4.73
CA ARG A 190 7.80 -14.16 -5.16
C ARG A 190 8.23 -13.00 -4.28
N VAL A 191 7.28 -12.14 -3.92
CA VAL A 191 7.50 -10.95 -3.10
C VAL A 191 7.96 -11.27 -1.67
N THR A 192 7.55 -12.39 -1.06
CA THR A 192 7.86 -12.68 0.35
C THR A 192 9.36 -12.83 0.61
N SER A 193 10.12 -13.30 -0.38
CA SER A 193 11.58 -13.41 -0.30
C SER A 193 12.29 -12.06 -0.10
N LEU A 194 11.64 -10.94 -0.40
CA LEU A 194 12.16 -9.59 -0.15
C LEU A 194 11.96 -9.12 1.28
N PHE A 195 11.13 -9.80 2.08
CA PHE A 195 10.77 -9.32 3.40
C PHE A 195 12.00 -9.03 4.28
N PRO A 196 13.04 -9.89 4.36
CA PRO A 196 14.20 -9.62 5.21
C PRO A 196 14.97 -8.35 4.86
N THR A 197 15.01 -7.94 3.60
CA THR A 197 15.71 -6.71 3.17
C THR A 197 14.79 -5.50 3.19
N MET A 198 13.51 -5.71 2.90
CA MET A 198 12.49 -4.66 2.89
C MET A 198 12.16 -4.18 4.30
N SER A 199 11.99 -5.08 5.27
CA SER A 199 11.59 -4.71 6.64
C SER A 199 12.59 -3.76 7.30
N THR A 200 13.88 -3.94 7.04
CA THR A 200 14.95 -3.08 7.58
C THR A 200 15.33 -1.93 6.64
N SER A 201 14.65 -1.77 5.50
CA SER A 201 14.96 -0.73 4.52
C SER A 201 14.61 0.66 5.08
N PRO A 202 15.40 1.72 4.80
CA PRO A 202 15.00 3.10 5.07
C PRO A 202 13.67 3.51 4.44
N VAL A 203 13.24 2.83 3.38
CA VAL A 203 11.92 3.03 2.75
C VAL A 203 10.77 2.62 3.68
N ILE A 204 10.96 1.57 4.49
CA ILE A 204 9.95 1.03 5.40
C ILE A 204 10.11 1.61 6.81
N THR A 205 11.32 1.56 7.36
CA THR A 205 11.64 2.08 8.71
C THR A 205 11.43 3.59 8.85
N ARG A 206 11.41 4.34 7.73
CA ARG A 206 11.08 5.77 7.69
C ARG A 206 9.82 6.05 6.88
N PHE A 207 9.00 5.04 6.63
CA PHE A 207 7.69 5.26 6.07
C PHE A 207 6.89 6.18 6.99
N ALA A 208 6.20 7.15 6.40
CA ALA A 208 5.30 8.03 7.13
C ALA A 208 4.11 8.37 6.25
N TRP A 209 2.91 8.33 6.83
CA TRP A 209 1.72 8.91 6.20
C TRP A 209 1.82 10.44 6.17
N SER A 210 1.08 11.07 5.25
CA SER A 210 1.02 12.52 5.12
C SER A 210 0.38 13.19 6.33
N SER A 211 0.57 14.51 6.45
CA SER A 211 -0.13 15.31 7.46
C SER A 211 -1.65 15.26 7.31
N ILE A 212 -2.17 15.10 6.08
CA ILE A 212 -3.61 14.97 5.82
C ILE A 212 -4.14 13.69 6.45
N VAL A 213 -3.48 12.55 6.20
CA VAL A 213 -3.85 11.26 6.79
C VAL A 213 -3.72 11.32 8.32
N ARG A 214 -2.58 11.79 8.84
CA ARG A 214 -2.33 11.88 10.30
C ARG A 214 -3.36 12.78 11.00
N SER A 215 -3.70 13.94 10.41
CA SER A 215 -4.70 14.86 10.97
C SER A 215 -6.08 14.23 11.09
N ALA A 216 -6.47 13.39 10.12
CA ALA A 216 -7.74 12.67 10.16
C ALA A 216 -7.76 11.64 11.29
N VAL A 217 -6.67 10.89 11.47
CA VAL A 217 -6.56 9.91 12.56
C VAL A 217 -6.60 10.60 13.92
N ILE A 218 -5.87 11.70 14.10
CA ILE A 218 -5.89 12.49 15.34
C ILE A 218 -7.30 13.02 15.63
N ALA A 219 -7.99 13.59 14.63
CA ALA A 219 -9.34 14.13 14.79
C ALA A 219 -10.39 13.06 15.15
N ASN A 220 -10.16 11.81 14.76
CA ASN A 220 -11.05 10.69 15.03
C ASN A 220 -10.58 9.80 16.20
N TYR A 221 -9.46 10.13 16.83
CA TYR A 221 -8.91 9.35 17.93
C TYR A 221 -9.89 9.17 19.11
N PRO A 222 -10.70 10.18 19.50
CA PRO A 222 -11.70 10.00 20.56
C PRO A 222 -12.79 8.94 20.26
N LEU A 223 -13.03 8.61 18.99
CA LEU A 223 -13.91 7.51 18.60
C LEU A 223 -13.25 6.16 18.88
N LEU A 224 -11.94 6.07 18.69
CA LEU A 224 -11.16 4.83 18.80
C LEU A 224 -10.76 4.53 20.25
N LEU A 225 -10.45 5.58 21.03
CA LEU A 225 -10.08 5.51 22.43
C LEU A 225 -10.57 6.75 23.19
N PRO A 226 -11.76 6.70 23.82
CA PRO A 226 -12.34 7.81 24.57
C PRO A 226 -11.44 8.29 25.70
N GLY A 227 -11.34 9.61 25.85
CA GLY A 227 -10.51 10.24 26.90
C GLY A 227 -9.02 10.33 26.56
N ALA A 228 -8.57 9.74 25.46
CA ALA A 228 -7.23 9.92 24.91
C ALA A 228 -7.26 10.85 23.70
N SER A 229 -6.23 11.68 23.57
CA SER A 229 -6.03 12.53 22.39
C SER A 229 -4.53 12.71 22.18
N PRO A 230 -3.98 12.24 21.06
CA PRO A 230 -2.58 12.47 20.72
C PRO A 230 -2.32 13.95 20.54
N GLU A 231 -1.17 14.42 21.02
CA GLU A 231 -0.73 15.79 20.77
C GLU A 231 -0.42 15.98 19.28
N PRO A 232 -0.79 17.12 18.68
CA PRO A 232 -0.41 17.43 17.31
C PRO A 232 1.11 17.34 17.13
N GLY A 233 1.56 16.49 16.21
CA GLY A 233 2.98 16.30 15.91
C GLY A 233 3.68 15.22 16.72
N SER A 234 3.03 14.59 17.70
CA SER A 234 3.57 13.39 18.35
C SER A 234 3.47 12.17 17.42
N GLU A 235 4.32 11.18 17.63
CA GLU A 235 4.12 9.87 17.02
C GLU A 235 2.83 9.23 17.54
N LEU A 236 2.11 8.56 16.64
CA LEU A 236 0.89 7.84 16.99
C LEU A 236 1.28 6.50 17.61
N SER A 237 0.94 6.30 18.87
CA SER A 237 1.16 5.04 19.57
C SER A 237 0.13 3.99 19.17
N VAL A 238 0.41 2.73 19.52
CA VAL A 238 -0.60 1.68 19.55
C VAL A 238 -1.78 2.13 20.42
N ILE A 239 -2.99 1.80 19.99
CA ILE A 239 -4.28 2.07 20.64
C ILE A 239 -4.64 0.81 21.45
N PRO A 240 -4.50 0.84 22.78
CA PRO A 240 -4.75 -0.33 23.62
C PRO A 240 -6.20 -0.79 23.53
N GLY A 241 -6.39 -2.11 23.50
CA GLY A 241 -7.71 -2.74 23.46
C GLY A 241 -8.44 -2.63 22.11
N LEU A 242 -7.84 -2.03 21.09
CA LEU A 242 -8.44 -1.93 19.75
C LEU A 242 -8.03 -3.11 18.86
N VAL A 243 -9.02 -3.81 18.30
CA VAL A 243 -8.85 -4.67 17.13
C VAL A 243 -9.30 -3.95 15.87
N ALA A 244 -8.42 -3.84 14.88
CA ALA A 244 -8.81 -3.41 13.54
C ALA A 244 -9.10 -4.63 12.66
N VAL A 245 -10.21 -4.62 11.93
CA VAL A 245 -10.62 -5.71 11.03
C VAL A 245 -10.91 -5.20 9.63
N HIS A 246 -10.25 -5.78 8.63
CA HIS A 246 -10.51 -5.44 7.23
C HIS A 246 -11.61 -6.30 6.62
N LEU A 247 -12.73 -5.65 6.35
CA LEU A 247 -13.93 -6.27 5.79
C LEU A 247 -14.15 -5.77 4.36
N ARG A 248 -13.49 -6.43 3.40
CA ARG A 248 -13.64 -6.12 1.97
C ARG A 248 -15.03 -6.53 1.48
N ARG A 249 -15.78 -5.54 1.00
CA ARG A 249 -17.18 -5.64 0.55
C ARG A 249 -17.36 -5.12 -0.89
N GLY A 250 -18.59 -4.72 -1.26
CA GLY A 250 -18.90 -4.17 -2.58
C GLY A 250 -18.75 -5.18 -3.70
N ASP A 251 -17.92 -4.87 -4.68
CA ASP A 251 -17.59 -5.69 -5.86
C ASP A 251 -16.92 -7.04 -5.52
N TYR A 252 -16.43 -7.18 -4.29
CA TYR A 252 -15.54 -8.26 -3.93
C TYR A 252 -16.24 -9.62 -3.77
N GLU A 253 -17.57 -9.69 -3.60
CA GLU A 253 -18.30 -10.97 -3.61
C GLU A 253 -18.12 -11.67 -4.95
N LYS A 254 -18.37 -10.92 -6.03
CA LYS A 254 -18.20 -11.39 -7.40
C LYS A 254 -16.75 -11.76 -7.65
N HIS A 255 -15.81 -10.92 -7.20
CA HIS A 255 -14.38 -11.19 -7.34
C HIS A 255 -13.96 -12.49 -6.63
N CYS A 256 -14.43 -12.73 -5.40
CA CYS A 256 -14.21 -13.97 -4.68
C CYS A 256 -14.76 -15.19 -5.43
N LYS A 257 -16.02 -15.11 -5.87
CA LYS A 257 -16.77 -16.25 -6.41
C LYS A 257 -16.41 -16.60 -7.84
N GLU A 258 -16.10 -15.60 -8.66
CA GLU A 258 -15.91 -15.78 -10.10
C GLU A 258 -14.44 -15.75 -10.53
N ILE A 259 -13.53 -15.25 -9.69
CA ILE A 259 -12.11 -15.12 -10.03
C ILE A 259 -11.26 -15.87 -9.00
N LEU A 260 -11.24 -15.43 -7.75
CA LEU A 260 -10.26 -15.94 -6.78
C LEU A 260 -10.46 -17.41 -6.42
N ALA A 261 -11.70 -17.84 -6.16
CA ALA A 261 -11.98 -19.24 -5.83
C ALA A 261 -11.83 -20.18 -7.05
N PRO A 262 -12.33 -19.83 -8.26
CA PRO A 262 -12.07 -20.63 -9.48
C PRO A 262 -10.60 -20.74 -9.86
N ASP A 263 -9.76 -19.80 -9.45
CA ASP A 263 -8.30 -19.86 -9.63
C ASP A 263 -7.57 -20.58 -8.49
N ALA A 264 -8.30 -21.01 -7.45
CA ALA A 264 -7.72 -21.52 -6.21
C ALA A 264 -6.66 -20.54 -5.65
N SER A 265 -6.97 -19.25 -5.63
CA SER A 265 -6.08 -18.22 -5.10
C SER A 265 -5.82 -18.46 -3.61
N MET A 266 -4.56 -18.55 -3.25
CA MET A 266 -4.11 -18.56 -1.85
C MET A 266 -4.10 -17.14 -1.28
N TYR A 267 -3.67 -16.98 -0.02
CA TYR A 267 -3.30 -15.66 0.48
C TYR A 267 -2.27 -14.99 -0.42
N MET A 268 -2.39 -13.68 -0.60
CA MET A 268 -1.62 -12.91 -1.57
C MET A 268 -0.39 -12.27 -0.93
N GLY A 269 0.73 -12.31 -1.67
CA GLY A 269 1.92 -11.54 -1.36
C GLY A 269 2.43 -11.74 0.06
N TRP A 270 2.58 -10.62 0.78
CA TRP A 270 3.11 -10.55 2.14
C TRP A 270 2.26 -11.32 3.18
N ASN A 271 1.00 -11.65 2.88
CA ASN A 271 0.18 -12.54 3.72
C ASN A 271 0.66 -14.00 3.75
N ARG A 272 1.73 -14.32 3.04
CA ARG A 272 2.35 -15.65 2.99
C ARG A 272 3.74 -15.67 3.64
N ILE A 273 4.13 -14.63 4.36
CA ILE A 273 5.39 -14.63 5.11
C ILE A 273 5.33 -15.73 6.18
N ASP A 274 6.42 -16.49 6.28
CA ASP A 274 6.56 -17.53 7.30
C ASP A 274 6.52 -16.90 8.70
N GLY A 275 5.77 -17.51 9.62
CA GLY A 275 5.60 -17.03 11.00
C GLY A 275 4.32 -16.22 11.24
N LEU A 276 3.54 -15.89 10.19
CA LEU A 276 2.19 -15.37 10.38
C LEU A 276 1.27 -16.47 10.96
N PRO A 277 0.32 -16.13 11.86
CA PRO A 277 -0.49 -17.11 12.58
C PRO A 277 -1.48 -17.84 11.67
N ASP A 278 -1.97 -17.18 10.62
CA ASP A 278 -2.96 -17.72 9.70
C ASP A 278 -2.30 -18.15 8.38
N THR A 279 -2.64 -19.35 7.94
CA THR A 279 -2.34 -19.84 6.59
C THR A 279 -3.62 -20.26 5.89
N PHE A 280 -3.59 -20.36 4.57
CA PHE A 280 -4.75 -20.79 3.80
C PHE A 280 -4.36 -21.67 2.64
N THR A 281 -4.98 -22.85 2.60
CA THR A 281 -4.92 -23.76 1.46
C THR A 281 -6.33 -23.85 0.86
N PRO A 282 -6.50 -23.49 -0.43
CA PRO A 282 -7.78 -23.62 -1.11
C PRO A 282 -8.34 -25.05 -1.01
N PRO A 283 -9.65 -25.21 -0.80
CA PRO A 283 -10.29 -26.52 -0.67
C PRO A 283 -10.31 -27.28 -2.01
N LEU A 284 -10.42 -28.61 -1.95
CA LEU A 284 -10.75 -29.41 -3.14
C LEU A 284 -12.08 -28.94 -3.73
N GLY A 285 -12.15 -28.84 -5.06
CA GLY A 285 -13.30 -28.30 -5.78
C GLY A 285 -13.21 -26.80 -6.08
N ALA A 286 -12.17 -26.11 -5.60
CA ALA A 286 -11.72 -24.82 -6.12
C ALA A 286 -10.54 -25.01 -7.09
N GLY A 287 -10.42 -24.15 -8.11
CA GLY A 287 -9.34 -24.21 -9.10
C GLY A 287 -9.77 -24.71 -10.47
N LYS A 288 -8.86 -24.59 -11.46
CA LYS A 288 -9.08 -25.00 -12.86
C LYS A 288 -10.32 -24.37 -13.52
N GLY A 289 -10.70 -23.17 -13.08
CA GLY A 289 -11.90 -22.47 -13.54
C GLY A 289 -13.21 -23.07 -13.00
N THR A 290 -13.14 -23.89 -11.95
CA THR A 290 -14.30 -24.56 -11.34
C THR A 290 -14.42 -24.22 -9.85
N LEU A 291 -15.66 -24.20 -9.36
CA LEU A 291 -15.99 -23.95 -7.96
C LEU A 291 -17.22 -24.78 -7.57
N THR A 292 -17.05 -25.77 -6.69
CA THR A 292 -18.18 -26.50 -6.12
C THR A 292 -18.84 -25.73 -4.97
N PRO A 293 -20.11 -25.98 -4.63
CA PRO A 293 -20.76 -25.35 -3.48
C PRO A 293 -20.00 -25.60 -2.16
N GLU A 294 -19.48 -26.81 -1.95
CA GLU A 294 -18.74 -27.18 -0.74
C GLU A 294 -17.41 -26.44 -0.66
N ALA A 295 -16.73 -26.28 -1.80
CA ALA A 295 -15.51 -25.49 -1.89
C ALA A 295 -15.79 -24.00 -1.61
N TRP A 296 -16.93 -23.47 -2.07
CA TRP A 296 -17.33 -22.10 -1.78
C TRP A 296 -17.62 -21.86 -0.29
N ASP A 297 -18.25 -22.80 0.41
CA ASP A 297 -18.54 -22.70 1.85
C ASP A 297 -17.27 -22.59 2.71
N VAL A 298 -16.15 -23.14 2.23
CA VAL A 298 -14.84 -23.02 2.86
C VAL A 298 -14.13 -21.75 2.39
N TYR A 299 -14.05 -21.51 1.08
CA TYR A 299 -13.32 -20.37 0.51
C TYR A 299 -13.90 -19.01 0.94
N SER A 300 -15.23 -18.91 0.96
CA SER A 300 -15.93 -17.68 1.36
C SER A 300 -15.61 -17.25 2.79
N ARG A 301 -15.27 -18.16 3.71
CA ARG A 301 -14.87 -17.80 5.09
C ARG A 301 -13.60 -16.94 5.13
N HIS A 302 -12.72 -17.09 4.15
CA HIS A 302 -11.49 -16.34 4.04
C HIS A 302 -11.62 -15.10 3.14
N CYS A 303 -12.45 -15.19 2.09
CA CYS A 303 -12.58 -14.14 1.08
C CYS A 303 -13.75 -13.19 1.32
N TRP A 304 -14.91 -13.72 1.74
CA TRP A 304 -16.17 -13.00 1.89
C TRP A 304 -16.98 -13.54 3.09
N PRO A 305 -16.48 -13.38 4.33
CA PRO A 305 -17.10 -14.00 5.49
C PRO A 305 -18.47 -13.42 5.79
N SER A 306 -19.41 -14.21 6.31
CA SER A 306 -20.70 -13.71 6.80
C SER A 306 -20.55 -12.90 8.10
N VAL A 307 -21.60 -12.20 8.53
CA VAL A 307 -21.61 -11.47 9.83
C VAL A 307 -21.31 -12.42 11.00
N GLU A 308 -21.91 -13.62 10.98
CA GLU A 308 -21.67 -14.64 11.99
C GLU A 308 -20.23 -15.16 11.98
N GLN A 309 -19.64 -15.35 10.80
CA GLN A 309 -18.24 -15.77 10.69
C GLN A 309 -17.26 -14.69 11.15
N ILE A 310 -17.56 -13.41 10.89
CA ILE A 310 -16.78 -12.28 11.43
C ILE A 310 -16.83 -12.27 12.95
N LYS A 311 -18.04 -12.38 13.53
CA LYS A 311 -18.23 -12.44 14.99
C LYS A 311 -17.43 -13.60 15.59
N GLU A 312 -17.55 -14.79 15.02
CA GLU A 312 -16.82 -15.97 15.52
C GLU A 312 -15.29 -15.80 15.44
N ARG A 313 -14.79 -15.24 14.33
CA ARG A 313 -13.35 -14.97 14.22
C ARG A 313 -12.87 -13.97 15.27
N LEU A 314 -13.63 -12.89 15.50
CA LEU A 314 -13.28 -11.89 16.51
C LEU A 314 -13.39 -12.43 17.95
N ARG A 315 -14.28 -13.39 18.23
CA ARG A 315 -14.29 -14.11 19.51
C ARG A 315 -13.00 -14.87 19.75
N VAL A 316 -12.50 -15.60 18.75
CA VAL A 316 -11.22 -16.32 18.86
C VAL A 316 -10.09 -15.33 19.15
N VAL A 317 -10.03 -14.23 18.40
CA VAL A 317 -9.01 -13.18 18.59
C VAL A 317 -9.08 -12.56 20.00
N ARG A 318 -10.29 -12.28 20.51
CA ARG A 318 -10.48 -11.77 21.89
C ARG A 318 -10.22 -12.84 22.97
N SER A 319 -10.36 -14.12 22.64
CA SER A 319 -9.99 -15.21 23.55
C SER A 319 -8.48 -15.34 23.69
N ASP A 320 -7.74 -15.12 22.59
CA ASP A 320 -6.27 -15.13 22.58
C ASP A 320 -5.70 -13.89 23.27
N ASP A 321 -6.40 -12.75 23.17
CA ASP A 321 -6.08 -11.50 23.85
C ASP A 321 -7.33 -10.86 24.51
N PRO A 322 -7.61 -11.21 25.78
CA PRO A 322 -8.77 -10.69 26.51
C PRO A 322 -8.74 -9.19 26.81
N THR A 323 -7.62 -8.50 26.52
CA THR A 323 -7.53 -7.05 26.69
C THR A 323 -8.18 -6.27 25.55
N LEU A 324 -8.55 -6.96 24.46
CA LEU A 324 -9.28 -6.39 23.34
C LEU A 324 -10.75 -6.14 23.70
N THR A 325 -11.17 -4.87 23.67
CA THR A 325 -12.54 -4.47 24.05
C THR A 325 -13.26 -3.69 22.96
N ARG A 326 -12.56 -3.17 21.93
CA ARG A 326 -13.12 -2.30 20.88
C ARG A 326 -12.76 -2.79 19.49
N VAL A 327 -13.65 -2.54 18.53
CA VAL A 327 -13.44 -2.90 17.12
C VAL A 327 -13.41 -1.65 16.24
N PHE A 328 -12.42 -1.56 15.35
CA PHE A 328 -12.46 -0.70 14.17
C PHE A 328 -12.63 -1.54 12.90
N ALA A 329 -13.74 -1.41 12.20
CA ALA A 329 -13.98 -2.11 10.94
C ALA A 329 -13.74 -1.19 9.74
N LEU A 330 -12.60 -1.39 9.06
CA LEU A 330 -12.31 -0.73 7.80
C LEU A 330 -13.02 -1.48 6.66
N THR A 331 -13.94 -0.79 5.98
CA THR A 331 -14.87 -1.45 5.05
C THR A 331 -15.48 -0.51 4.02
N ASN A 332 -15.72 -1.06 2.82
CA ASN A 332 -16.54 -0.45 1.78
C ASN A 332 -17.96 -1.05 1.72
N GLY A 333 -18.44 -1.61 2.84
CA GLY A 333 -19.77 -2.21 2.97
C GLY A 333 -20.91 -1.22 2.80
N LYS A 334 -22.10 -1.75 2.48
CA LYS A 334 -23.32 -0.93 2.46
C LYS A 334 -23.79 -0.60 3.90
N PRO A 335 -24.43 0.57 4.13
CA PRO A 335 -24.83 1.01 5.47
C PRO A 335 -25.67 -0.01 6.26
N GLU A 336 -26.59 -0.70 5.59
CA GLU A 336 -27.45 -1.73 6.19
C GLU A 336 -26.67 -2.95 6.67
N TRP A 337 -25.67 -3.38 5.91
CA TRP A 337 -24.80 -4.50 6.29
C TRP A 337 -23.85 -4.10 7.42
N ILE A 338 -23.33 -2.86 7.39
CA ILE A 338 -22.49 -2.31 8.45
C ILE A 338 -23.28 -2.26 9.77
N SER A 339 -24.53 -1.81 9.73
CA SER A 339 -25.43 -1.79 10.89
C SER A 339 -25.60 -3.19 11.49
N ALA A 340 -25.72 -4.22 10.64
CA ALA A 340 -25.82 -5.61 11.09
C ALA A 340 -24.53 -6.11 11.74
N VAL A 341 -23.35 -5.76 11.21
CA VAL A 341 -22.06 -6.08 11.82
C VAL A 341 -21.91 -5.41 13.18
N LYS A 342 -22.17 -4.09 13.26
CA LYS A 342 -22.09 -3.33 14.53
C LYS A 342 -22.98 -3.97 15.58
N LYS A 343 -24.24 -4.25 15.23
CA LYS A 343 -25.18 -4.92 16.13
C LYS A 343 -24.66 -6.29 16.60
N ALA A 344 -24.22 -7.14 15.68
CA ALA A 344 -23.77 -8.49 16.00
C ALA A 344 -22.55 -8.50 16.94
N LEU A 345 -21.64 -7.54 16.80
CA LEU A 345 -20.46 -7.42 17.66
C LEU A 345 -20.80 -6.78 19.02
N LEU A 346 -21.67 -5.77 19.07
CA LEU A 346 -22.14 -5.22 20.34
C LEU A 346 -22.93 -6.26 21.16
N ASP A 347 -23.83 -7.01 20.51
CA ASP A 347 -24.56 -8.12 21.13
C ASP A 347 -23.60 -9.24 21.62
N ASP A 348 -22.40 -9.32 21.03
CA ASP A 348 -21.33 -10.25 21.43
C ASP A 348 -20.47 -9.75 22.59
N GLY A 349 -20.76 -8.56 23.14
CA GLY A 349 -20.08 -7.99 24.29
C GLY A 349 -18.82 -7.17 23.97
N TRP A 350 -18.64 -6.71 22.73
CA TRP A 350 -17.66 -5.65 22.44
C TRP A 350 -18.16 -4.33 23.02
N GLU A 351 -17.28 -3.53 23.63
CA GLU A 351 -17.65 -2.24 24.25
C GLU A 351 -18.06 -1.21 23.21
N ASP A 352 -17.36 -1.19 22.07
CA ASP A 352 -17.62 -0.25 20.98
C ASP A 352 -17.20 -0.82 19.62
N VAL A 353 -17.87 -0.36 18.57
CA VAL A 353 -17.61 -0.74 17.17
C VAL A 353 -17.68 0.51 16.29
N VAL A 354 -16.51 0.98 15.88
CA VAL A 354 -16.32 2.10 14.95
C VAL A 354 -16.02 1.56 13.57
N THR A 355 -16.45 2.26 12.52
CA THR A 355 -16.24 1.85 11.13
C THR A 355 -15.76 3.02 10.28
N THR A 356 -15.28 2.74 9.06
CA THR A 356 -14.91 3.78 8.07
C THR A 356 -16.02 4.84 7.89
N LEU A 357 -17.30 4.45 8.00
CA LEU A 357 -18.44 5.37 7.82
C LEU A 357 -18.72 6.26 9.04
N ASP A 358 -18.18 5.91 10.21
CA ASP A 358 -18.34 6.69 11.45
C ASP A 358 -17.26 7.80 11.55
N LEU A 359 -16.22 7.74 10.72
CA LEU A 359 -15.14 8.73 10.72
C LEU A 359 -15.63 10.10 10.25
N ASN A 360 -15.34 11.12 11.04
CA ASN A 360 -15.52 12.51 10.67
C ASN A 360 -14.31 12.98 9.86
N ILE A 361 -14.44 13.00 8.54
CA ILE A 361 -13.38 13.40 7.61
C ILE A 361 -13.75 14.66 6.84
N THR A 362 -12.78 15.54 6.65
CA THR A 362 -12.96 16.75 5.84
C THR A 362 -13.04 16.43 4.35
N TRP A 363 -13.44 17.40 3.54
CA TRP A 363 -13.39 17.29 2.08
C TRP A 363 -12.00 16.91 1.57
N GLU A 364 -10.95 17.52 2.12
CA GLU A 364 -9.56 17.22 1.77
C GLU A 364 -9.19 15.78 2.16
N GLN A 365 -9.55 15.34 3.36
CA GLN A 365 -9.24 13.98 3.84
C GLN A 365 -10.00 12.89 3.05
N SER A 366 -11.15 13.22 2.45
CA SER A 366 -11.97 12.27 1.70
C SER A 366 -11.23 11.61 0.51
N GLY A 367 -10.28 12.32 -0.11
CA GLY A 367 -9.51 11.74 -1.21
C GLY A 367 -8.47 10.70 -0.77
N VAL A 368 -8.11 10.69 0.52
CA VAL A 368 -7.11 9.77 1.11
C VAL A 368 -7.71 8.81 2.14
N ALA A 369 -9.04 8.62 2.13
CA ALA A 369 -9.77 7.79 3.10
C ALA A 369 -9.18 6.37 3.29
N ASN A 370 -8.73 5.72 2.21
CA ASN A 370 -8.11 4.39 2.30
C ASN A 370 -6.83 4.40 3.15
N ALA A 371 -6.02 5.46 3.06
CA ALA A 371 -4.80 5.60 3.86
C ALA A 371 -5.13 5.89 5.34
N ILE A 372 -6.24 6.58 5.62
CA ILE A 372 -6.73 6.81 6.97
C ILE A 372 -7.12 5.49 7.63
N ASP A 373 -7.89 4.65 6.93
CA ASP A 373 -8.23 3.30 7.40
C ASP A 373 -6.98 2.45 7.69
N MET A 374 -5.99 2.49 6.79
CA MET A 374 -4.73 1.77 6.95
C MET A 374 -3.91 2.27 8.13
N GLU A 375 -3.87 3.58 8.38
CA GLU A 375 -3.14 4.13 9.52
C GLU A 375 -3.83 3.80 10.84
N ILE A 376 -5.17 3.83 10.91
CA ILE A 376 -5.88 3.37 12.11
C ILE A 376 -5.58 1.88 12.37
N ALA A 377 -5.59 1.06 11.31
CA ALA A 377 -5.24 -0.36 11.42
C ALA A 377 -3.79 -0.58 11.89
N ALA A 378 -2.86 0.28 11.49
CA ALA A 378 -1.46 0.28 11.95
C ALA A 378 -1.33 0.46 13.46
N ARG A 379 -2.19 1.31 14.02
CA ARG A 379 -2.18 1.67 15.43
C ARG A 379 -3.04 0.72 16.27
N ALA A 380 -3.80 -0.18 15.67
CA ALA A 380 -4.56 -1.16 16.44
C ALA A 380 -3.60 -2.15 17.14
N GLN A 381 -3.94 -2.53 18.37
CA GLN A 381 -3.20 -3.56 19.11
C GLN A 381 -3.19 -4.89 18.33
N THR A 382 -4.34 -5.24 17.77
CA THR A 382 -4.49 -6.43 16.93
C THR A 382 -5.11 -6.06 15.59
N PHE A 383 -4.63 -6.69 14.52
CA PHE A 383 -5.15 -6.48 13.17
C PHE A 383 -5.57 -7.82 12.57
N VAL A 384 -6.78 -7.86 12.01
CA VAL A 384 -7.36 -9.04 11.36
C VAL A 384 -7.63 -8.70 9.90
N GLY A 385 -6.87 -9.33 9.00
CA GLY A 385 -6.97 -9.13 7.56
C GLY A 385 -7.71 -10.24 6.82
N ASN A 386 -8.38 -9.88 5.74
CA ASN A 386 -8.67 -10.72 4.57
C ASN A 386 -7.41 -11.07 3.73
N GLY A 387 -6.79 -12.23 4.00
CA GLY A 387 -5.51 -12.62 3.39
C GLY A 387 -5.48 -12.77 1.86
N VAL A 388 -6.64 -12.82 1.19
CA VAL A 388 -6.74 -12.85 -0.29
C VAL A 388 -6.90 -11.45 -0.90
N CYS A 389 -6.78 -10.40 -0.10
CA CYS A 389 -6.84 -9.00 -0.54
C CYS A 389 -5.48 -8.31 -0.42
N GLN A 390 -5.05 -7.64 -1.49
CA GLN A 390 -3.77 -6.91 -1.53
C GLN A 390 -3.68 -5.77 -0.51
N LEU A 391 -4.80 -5.16 -0.08
CA LEU A 391 -4.79 -4.09 0.93
C LEU A 391 -4.00 -4.47 2.20
N ILE A 392 -4.15 -5.72 2.64
CA ILE A 392 -3.54 -6.19 3.88
C ILE A 392 -2.08 -6.55 3.69
N ALA A 393 -1.70 -6.99 2.50
CA ALA A 393 -0.31 -7.27 2.19
C ALA A 393 0.54 -5.99 2.36
N THR A 394 -0.01 -4.83 2.00
CA THR A 394 0.63 -3.53 2.21
C THR A 394 0.76 -3.18 3.70
N CYS A 395 -0.28 -3.41 4.50
CA CYS A 395 -0.24 -3.19 5.95
C CYS A 395 0.86 -4.03 6.64
N ILE A 396 1.05 -5.30 6.25
CA ILE A 396 2.06 -6.16 6.87
C ILE A 396 3.47 -5.60 6.69
N VAL A 397 3.81 -5.11 5.49
CA VAL A 397 5.14 -4.57 5.23
C VAL A 397 5.37 -3.28 5.99
N VAL A 398 4.43 -2.33 5.87
CA VAL A 398 4.56 -1.00 6.45
C VAL A 398 4.57 -1.05 7.98
N TYR A 399 3.93 -2.06 8.59
CA TYR A 399 3.75 -2.14 10.04
C TYR A 399 4.50 -3.31 10.70
N SER A 400 5.41 -3.96 9.98
CA SER A 400 6.25 -5.04 10.51
C SER A 400 7.14 -4.61 11.68
N GLU A 401 7.41 -3.31 11.83
CA GLU A 401 8.16 -2.75 12.97
C GLU A 401 7.28 -2.32 14.15
N LEU A 402 5.96 -2.24 13.99
CA LEU A 402 5.05 -1.73 15.04
C LEU A 402 4.65 -2.81 16.06
N LYS A 403 5.05 -4.06 15.84
CA LYS A 403 4.83 -5.15 16.80
C LYS A 403 6.17 -5.59 17.39
N PRO A 404 6.44 -5.33 18.68
CA PRO A 404 7.55 -6.01 19.33
C PRO A 404 7.33 -7.52 19.25
N SER A 405 8.41 -8.24 18.93
CA SER A 405 8.51 -9.70 18.90
C SER A 405 8.02 -10.37 20.17
#